data_AF-A2BW90-F1
#
_entry.id   AF-A2BW90-F1
#
_cell.length_a   1.000
_cell.length_b   1.000
_cell.length_c   1.000
_cell.angle_alpha   90.00
_cell.angle_beta   90.00
_cell.angle_gamma   90.00
#
_symmetry.space_group_name_H-M   'P 1'
#
loop_
_entity.id
_entity.type
_entity.pdbx_description
1 polymer ?
#
loop_
_entity_poly.entity_id
_entity_poly.type
_entity_poly.pdbx_seq_one_letter_code
_entity_poly.pdbx_strand_id
1 'polypeptide(L)'
;MKNHHSLVVNLNITELTNFFNYKNNLQIKIYFSELQSSKYDIKIYINTLGRVVLNHSTHIEGLIPILKKLALNERIKIITPAIISRAKGKSAKLVFRVSIKTINGYKAIARKGKSAQEVFISTDLSKDELKKLLDVCNHS
;
A
#
# COMPACT_ATOMS: atom_id res chain seq x y z
N MET A 1 43.40 -6.26 -10.72
CA MET A 1 42.47 -6.93 -9.78
C MET A 1 41.83 -5.85 -8.93
N LYS A 2 40.50 -5.67 -8.96
CA LYS A 2 39.81 -4.67 -8.13
C LYS A 2 39.56 -5.29 -6.75
N ASN A 3 40.17 -4.72 -5.71
CA ASN A 3 39.94 -5.12 -4.33
C ASN A 3 38.50 -4.78 -3.95
N HIS A 4 37.65 -5.81 -3.79
CA HIS A 4 36.34 -5.65 -3.17
C HIS A 4 36.53 -5.52 -1.66
N HIS A 5 36.67 -4.27 -1.18
CA HIS A 5 36.54 -3.98 0.23
C HIS A 5 35.10 -4.27 0.65
N SER A 6 34.90 -5.38 1.35
CA SER A 6 33.62 -5.71 1.95
C SER A 6 33.54 -4.99 3.29
N LEU A 7 32.69 -3.96 3.38
CA LEU A 7 32.42 -3.27 4.63
C LEU A 7 31.47 -4.15 5.46
N VAL A 8 31.98 -4.78 6.51
CA VAL A 8 31.14 -5.50 7.48
C VAL A 8 30.61 -4.48 8.47
N VAL A 9 29.34 -4.13 8.35
CA VAL A 9 28.66 -3.25 9.31
C VAL A 9 27.86 -4.13 10.26
N ASN A 10 28.25 -4.16 11.53
CA ASN A 10 27.44 -4.75 12.59
C ASN A 10 26.33 -3.74 12.90
N LEU A 11 25.14 -3.97 12.34
CA LEU A 11 23.96 -3.16 12.66
C LEU A 11 23.09 -3.93 13.64
N ASN A 12 22.73 -3.29 14.75
CA ASN A 12 21.70 -3.82 15.63
C ASN A 12 20.33 -3.72 14.91
N ILE A 13 19.40 -4.63 15.21
CA ILE A 13 18.06 -4.67 14.55
C ILE A 13 17.29 -3.35 14.73
N THR A 14 17.40 -2.71 15.90
CA THR A 14 16.83 -1.39 16.21
C THR A 14 17.44 -0.29 15.33
N GLU A 15 18.74 -0.30 15.05
CA GLU A 15 19.42 0.68 14.19
C GLU A 15 18.98 0.55 12.72
N LEU A 16 18.84 -0.68 12.22
CA LEU A 16 18.24 -0.95 10.91
C LEU A 16 16.82 -0.39 10.83
N THR A 17 16.01 -0.67 11.85
CA THR A 17 14.61 -0.21 11.90
C THR A 17 14.53 1.33 11.85
N ASN A 18 15.40 2.02 12.59
CA ASN A 18 15.47 3.49 12.59
C ASN A 18 15.94 4.08 11.25
N PHE A 19 16.94 3.47 10.60
CA PHE A 19 17.41 3.89 9.28
C PHE A 19 16.30 3.82 8.21
N PHE A 20 15.52 2.73 8.23
CA PHE A 20 14.43 2.56 7.27
C PHE A 20 13.19 3.39 7.61
N ASN A 21 12.91 3.65 8.88
CA ASN A 21 11.83 4.57 9.29
C ASN A 21 12.05 6.00 8.77
N TYR A 22 13.29 6.41 8.50
CA TYR A 22 13.58 7.73 7.93
C TYR A 22 13.08 7.87 6.48
N LYS A 23 12.96 6.76 5.74
CA LYS A 23 12.34 6.71 4.41
C LYS A 23 10.89 6.26 4.55
N ASN A 24 9.98 7.22 4.63
CA ASN A 24 8.53 6.96 4.67
C ASN A 24 8.11 5.94 3.58
N ASN A 25 7.32 4.92 3.96
CA ASN A 25 6.73 3.88 3.09
C ASN A 25 7.67 2.77 2.57
N LEU A 26 8.57 2.25 3.41
CA LEU A 26 9.32 1.02 3.10
C LEU A 26 8.78 -0.18 3.88
N GLN A 27 8.78 -1.35 3.24
CA GLN A 27 8.56 -2.66 3.86
C GLN A 27 9.85 -3.46 3.79
N ILE A 28 10.26 -4.06 4.91
CA ILE A 28 11.44 -4.91 5.01
C ILE A 28 10.98 -6.34 5.19
N LYS A 29 11.48 -7.25 4.36
CA LYS A 29 11.35 -8.70 4.54
C LYS A 29 12.74 -9.28 4.80
N ILE A 30 12.90 -9.99 5.93
CA ILE A 30 14.16 -10.61 6.33
C ILE A 30 13.97 -12.13 6.26
N TYR A 31 14.86 -12.81 5.54
CA TYR A 31 14.89 -14.26 5.44
C TYR A 31 16.20 -14.79 6.01
N PHE A 32 16.08 -15.85 6.80
CA PHE A 32 17.20 -16.55 7.43
C PHE A 32 17.28 -17.95 6.83
N SER A 33 18.48 -18.36 6.44
CA SER A 33 18.76 -19.74 6.04
C SER A 33 20.00 -20.23 6.77
N GLU A 34 19.90 -21.35 7.48
CA GLU A 34 21.04 -21.98 8.15
C GLU A 34 21.98 -22.58 7.11
N LEU A 35 23.28 -22.26 7.22
CA LEU A 35 24.33 -22.81 6.36
C LEU A 35 25.04 -24.00 7.01
N GLN A 36 25.32 -23.90 8.31
CA GLN A 36 25.97 -24.88 9.17
C GLN A 36 25.71 -24.49 10.64
N SER A 37 25.95 -25.40 11.60
CA SER A 37 25.75 -25.11 13.03
C SER A 37 26.37 -23.76 13.41
N SER A 38 25.53 -22.83 13.89
CA SER A 38 25.85 -21.44 14.28
C SER A 38 26.15 -20.43 13.15
N LYS A 39 25.99 -20.79 11.87
CA LYS A 39 26.16 -19.88 10.73
C LYS A 39 24.87 -19.75 9.91
N TYR A 40 24.40 -18.52 9.73
CA TYR A 40 23.21 -18.20 8.95
C TYR A 40 23.54 -17.28 7.77
N ASP A 41 22.93 -17.54 6.63
CA ASP A 41 22.78 -16.57 5.54
C ASP A 41 21.55 -15.70 5.80
N ILE A 42 21.71 -14.38 5.63
CA ILE A 42 20.64 -13.40 5.79
C ILE A 42 20.38 -12.72 4.46
N LYS A 43 19.13 -12.77 3.98
CA LYS A 43 18.67 -12.00 2.83
C LYS A 43 17.69 -10.92 3.28
N ILE A 44 18.04 -9.66 3.01
CA ILE A 44 17.19 -8.50 3.32
C ILE A 44 16.61 -7.98 2.01
N TYR A 45 15.28 -7.92 1.94
CA TYR A 45 14.55 -7.31 0.83
C TYR A 45 13.87 -6.04 1.31
N ILE A 46 14.05 -4.96 0.54
CA ILE A 46 13.44 -3.66 0.81
C ILE A 46 12.48 -3.37 -0.34
N ASN A 47 11.19 -3.31 -0.03
CA ASN A 47 10.14 -2.99 -0.98
C ASN A 47 9.59 -1.61 -0.67
N THR A 48 9.28 -0.83 -1.70
CA THR A 48 8.52 0.42 -1.52
C THR A 48 7.04 0.08 -1.45
N LEU A 49 6.34 0.55 -0.42
CA LEU A 49 4.89 0.41 -0.29
C LEU A 49 4.17 1.36 -1.24
N GLY A 50 2.89 1.08 -1.48
CA GLY A 50 2.02 1.97 -2.25
C GLY A 50 1.91 3.35 -1.61
N ARG A 51 1.73 4.39 -2.44
CA ARG A 51 1.56 5.77 -1.96
C ARG A 51 0.11 6.22 -2.07
N VAL A 52 -0.45 6.72 -0.97
CA VAL A 52 -1.72 7.48 -1.01
C VAL A 52 -1.41 8.96 -1.20
N VAL A 53 -1.89 9.56 -2.29
CA VAL A 53 -1.65 10.96 -2.63
C VAL A 53 -2.80 11.81 -2.09
N LEU A 54 -2.53 12.62 -1.06
CA LEU A 54 -3.53 13.46 -0.40
C LEU A 54 -3.32 14.93 -0.80
N ASN A 55 -3.97 15.36 -1.88
CA ASN A 55 -3.87 16.74 -2.38
C ASN A 55 -5.06 17.56 -1.91
N HIS A 56 -4.92 18.44 -0.91
CA HIS A 56 -5.88 19.45 -0.36
C HIS A 56 -7.40 19.13 -0.37
N SER A 57 -7.78 17.89 -0.66
CA SER A 57 -9.13 17.49 -0.97
C SER A 57 -9.81 17.13 0.32
N THR A 58 -11.09 17.45 0.40
CA THR A 58 -11.93 16.81 1.40
C THR A 58 -12.02 15.32 1.06
N HIS A 59 -12.18 14.46 2.07
CA HIS A 59 -12.32 13.03 1.89
C HIS A 59 -13.60 12.56 2.57
N ILE A 60 -14.30 11.60 1.97
CA ILE A 60 -15.45 10.99 2.65
C ILE A 60 -14.97 10.25 3.89
N GLU A 61 -15.82 10.26 4.92
CA GLU A 61 -15.50 9.72 6.23
C GLU A 61 -15.06 8.25 6.15
N GLY A 62 -13.91 7.92 6.78
CA GLY A 62 -13.36 6.56 6.80
C GLY A 62 -12.58 6.15 5.55
N LEU A 63 -12.50 6.99 4.50
CA LEU A 63 -11.80 6.64 3.26
C LEU A 63 -10.29 6.42 3.47
N ILE A 64 -9.61 7.41 4.06
CA ILE A 64 -8.14 7.43 4.13
C ILE A 64 -7.55 6.21 4.86
N PRO A 65 -8.07 5.76 6.03
CA PRO A 65 -7.58 4.55 6.68
C PRO A 65 -7.59 3.33 5.76
N ILE A 66 -8.65 3.13 4.98
CA ILE A 66 -8.77 1.99 4.07
C ILE A 66 -7.78 2.11 2.91
N LEU A 67 -7.60 3.32 2.35
CA LEU A 67 -6.63 3.53 1.27
C LEU A 67 -5.19 3.28 1.76
N LYS A 68 -4.87 3.66 3.00
CA LYS A 68 -3.57 3.34 3.62
C LYS A 68 -3.39 1.83 3.80
N LYS A 69 -4.43 1.11 4.26
CA LYS A 69 -4.39 -0.37 4.34
C LYS A 69 -4.20 -0.99 2.95
N LEU A 70 -4.93 -0.51 1.95
CA LEU A 70 -4.80 -0.98 0.57
C LEU A 70 -3.39 -0.79 0.02
N ALA A 71 -2.75 0.34 0.34
CA ALA A 71 -1.39 0.65 -0.08
C ALA A 71 -0.30 -0.28 0.52
N LEU A 72 -0.63 -1.10 1.51
CA LEU A 72 0.30 -2.09 2.06
C LEU A 72 0.53 -3.28 1.12
N ASN A 73 -0.34 -3.47 0.13
CA ASN A 73 -0.17 -4.53 -0.86
C ASN A 73 0.91 -4.12 -1.89
N GLU A 74 1.91 -4.97 -2.09
CA GLU A 74 3.06 -4.70 -2.98
C GLU A 74 2.68 -4.50 -4.46
N ARG A 75 1.48 -4.95 -4.87
CA ARG A 75 0.94 -4.76 -6.22
C ARG A 75 0.16 -3.45 -6.38
N ILE A 76 0.03 -2.66 -5.32
CA ILE A 76 -0.56 -1.31 -5.33
C ILE A 76 0.56 -0.28 -5.37
N LYS A 77 0.58 0.57 -6.41
CA LYS A 77 1.64 1.57 -6.60
C LYS A 77 1.24 2.94 -6.07
N ILE A 78 0.12 3.46 -6.57
CA ILE A 78 -0.36 4.81 -6.25
C ILE A 78 -1.88 4.75 -6.08
N ILE A 79 -2.38 5.41 -5.05
CA ILE A 79 -3.81 5.62 -4.82
C ILE A 79 -4.05 7.13 -4.75
N THR A 80 -4.95 7.63 -5.59
CA THR A 80 -5.30 9.06 -5.64
C THR A 80 -6.81 9.22 -5.44
N PRO A 81 -7.26 9.68 -4.26
CA PRO A 81 -8.61 10.21 -4.10
C PRO A 81 -8.80 11.41 -5.03
N ALA A 82 -9.98 11.50 -5.63
CA ALA A 82 -10.32 12.57 -6.55
C ALA A 82 -11.69 13.17 -6.17
N ILE A 83 -12.47 13.55 -7.18
CA ILE A 83 -13.71 14.31 -7.04
C ILE A 83 -14.67 13.66 -6.03
N ILE A 84 -15.17 14.48 -5.11
CA ILE A 84 -16.35 14.16 -4.28
C ILE A 84 -17.60 14.65 -5.01
N SER A 85 -18.64 13.84 -4.98
CA SER A 85 -19.96 14.16 -5.50
C SER A 85 -21.07 13.70 -4.55
N ARG A 86 -22.29 14.21 -4.76
CA ARG A 86 -23.48 13.72 -4.05
C ARG A 86 -23.97 12.42 -4.69
N ALA A 87 -24.21 11.41 -3.86
CA ALA A 87 -24.84 10.16 -4.27
C ALA A 87 -26.37 10.27 -4.23
N LYS A 88 -27.06 9.61 -5.16
CA LYS A 88 -28.54 9.58 -5.22
C LYS A 88 -29.20 8.90 -4.01
N GLY A 89 -28.53 7.96 -3.37
CA GLY A 89 -29.02 7.24 -2.19
C GLY A 89 -28.03 7.22 -1.03
N LYS A 90 -28.53 7.01 0.19
CA LYS A 90 -27.72 6.91 1.41
C LYS A 90 -27.05 5.53 1.50
N SER A 91 -25.75 5.50 1.77
CA SER A 91 -25.04 4.27 2.18
C SER A 91 -24.71 4.34 3.66
N ALA A 92 -25.16 3.37 4.47
CA ALA A 92 -24.85 3.36 5.91
C ALA A 92 -23.38 3.06 6.19
N LYS A 93 -22.77 2.17 5.39
CA LYS A 93 -21.36 1.78 5.48
C LYS A 93 -20.57 2.40 4.34
N LEU A 94 -19.25 2.51 4.53
CA LEU A 94 -18.34 2.81 3.43
C LEU A 94 -18.30 1.60 2.49
N VAL A 95 -18.58 1.83 1.20
CA VAL A 95 -18.58 0.77 0.19
C VAL A 95 -17.76 1.22 -1.02
N PHE A 96 -17.04 0.29 -1.64
CA PHE A 96 -16.27 0.53 -2.85
C PHE A 96 -16.89 -0.20 -4.03
N ARG A 97 -16.94 0.46 -5.17
CA ARG A 97 -17.28 -0.17 -6.46
C ARG A 97 -16.17 0.09 -7.46
N VAL A 98 -15.46 -0.96 -7.86
CA VAL A 98 -14.50 -0.89 -8.98
C VAL A 98 -15.27 -0.66 -10.28
N SER A 99 -15.15 0.55 -10.83
CA SER A 99 -16.00 1.04 -11.92
C SER A 99 -15.43 0.70 -13.30
N ILE A 100 -14.33 1.36 -13.68
CA ILE A 100 -13.72 1.26 -15.01
C ILE A 100 -12.23 0.88 -14.90
N LYS A 101 -11.72 0.19 -15.93
CA LYS A 101 -10.27 0.02 -16.14
C LYS A 101 -9.69 1.37 -16.59
N THR A 102 -8.50 1.70 -16.10
CA THR A 102 -7.69 2.83 -16.55
C THR A 102 -6.36 2.32 -17.11
N ILE A 103 -5.59 3.19 -17.76
CA ILE A 103 -4.28 2.84 -18.37
C ILE A 103 -3.40 2.07 -17.36
N ASN A 104 -3.26 2.58 -16.15
CA ASN A 104 -2.35 2.02 -15.14
C ASN A 104 -3.07 1.30 -13.98
N GLY A 105 -4.34 0.91 -14.13
CA GLY A 105 -5.10 0.31 -13.03
C GLY A 105 -6.62 0.45 -13.15
N TYR A 106 -7.30 0.96 -12.12
CA TYR A 106 -8.76 1.10 -12.09
C TYR A 106 -9.22 2.39 -11.41
N LYS A 107 -10.40 2.87 -11.81
CA LYS A 107 -11.18 3.83 -11.02
C LYS A 107 -12.18 3.07 -10.15
N ALA A 108 -12.17 3.33 -8.84
CA ALA A 108 -13.20 2.92 -7.91
C ALA A 108 -14.05 4.12 -7.47
N ILE A 109 -15.29 3.84 -7.06
CA ILE A 109 -16.17 4.82 -6.42
C ILE A 109 -16.38 4.37 -4.97
N ALA A 110 -15.92 5.17 -4.03
CA ALA A 110 -16.15 4.99 -2.61
C ALA A 110 -17.43 5.76 -2.20
N ARG A 111 -18.32 5.17 -1.41
CA ARG A 111 -19.58 5.81 -1.00
C ARG A 111 -19.84 5.62 0.49
N LYS A 112 -20.24 6.70 1.18
CA LYS A 112 -20.76 6.69 2.56
C LYS A 112 -21.71 7.86 2.74
N GLY A 113 -22.81 7.65 3.47
CA GLY A 113 -23.88 8.64 3.59
C GLY A 113 -24.44 9.01 2.22
N LYS A 114 -24.62 10.31 1.96
CA LYS A 114 -25.01 10.87 0.66
C LYS A 114 -23.81 11.32 -0.19
N SER A 115 -22.60 10.87 0.15
CA SER A 115 -21.38 11.27 -0.56
C SER A 115 -20.81 10.09 -1.34
N ALA A 116 -20.24 10.39 -2.50
CA ALA A 116 -19.43 9.51 -3.32
C ALA A 116 -18.09 10.17 -3.59
N GLN A 117 -17.01 9.41 -3.66
CA GLN A 117 -15.69 9.90 -4.02
C GLN A 117 -15.05 8.96 -5.03
N GLU A 118 -14.50 9.54 -6.10
CA GLU A 118 -13.68 8.79 -7.03
C GLU A 118 -12.32 8.48 -6.41
N VAL A 119 -11.80 7.29 -6.70
CA VAL A 119 -10.48 6.84 -6.27
C VAL A 119 -9.80 6.18 -7.45
N PHE A 120 -8.66 6.70 -7.87
CA PHE A 120 -7.82 6.10 -8.90
C PHE A 120 -6.75 5.24 -8.24
N ILE A 121 -6.66 3.98 -8.66
CA ILE A 121 -5.78 2.97 -8.07
C ILE A 121 -4.89 2.44 -9.17
N SER A 122 -3.58 2.73 -9.08
CA SER A 122 -2.59 2.17 -9.98
C SER A 122 -2.12 0.81 -9.47
N THR A 123 -2.34 -0.23 -10.28
CA THR A 123 -2.10 -1.63 -9.92
C THR A 123 -2.09 -2.52 -11.16
N ASP A 124 -1.38 -3.64 -11.06
CA ASP A 124 -1.42 -4.75 -12.01
C ASP A 124 -2.42 -5.87 -11.61
N LEU A 125 -3.12 -5.74 -10.48
CA LEU A 125 -4.18 -6.65 -10.07
C LEU A 125 -5.28 -6.70 -11.14
N SER A 126 -5.92 -7.86 -11.29
CA SER A 126 -7.18 -7.98 -12.01
C SER A 126 -8.30 -7.26 -11.25
N LYS A 127 -9.43 -7.05 -11.94
CA LYS A 127 -10.60 -6.39 -11.35
C LYS A 127 -11.12 -7.14 -10.12
N ASP A 128 -11.11 -8.47 -10.16
CA ASP A 128 -11.67 -9.30 -9.09
C ASP A 128 -10.70 -9.46 -7.92
N GLU A 129 -9.39 -9.55 -8.17
CA GLU A 129 -8.39 -9.46 -7.11
C GLU A 129 -8.47 -8.12 -6.38
N LEU A 130 -8.61 -7.01 -7.11
CA LEU A 130 -8.73 -5.68 -6.50
C LEU A 130 -10.01 -5.53 -5.67
N LYS A 131 -11.14 -6.07 -6.13
CA LYS A 131 -12.39 -6.09 -5.33
C LYS A 131 -12.19 -6.85 -4.02
N LYS A 132 -11.67 -8.08 -4.10
CA LYS A 132 -11.40 -8.91 -2.91
C LYS A 132 -10.51 -8.19 -1.91
N LEU A 133 -9.44 -7.55 -2.40
CA LEU A 133 -8.51 -6.80 -1.54
C LEU A 133 -9.19 -5.59 -0.88
N LEU A 134 -10.01 -4.84 -1.63
CA LEU A 134 -10.80 -3.73 -1.08
C LEU A 134 -11.78 -4.19 -0.01
N ASP A 135 -12.44 -5.33 -0.22
CA ASP A 135 -13.39 -5.90 0.74
C ASP A 135 -12.66 -6.27 2.04
N VAL A 136 -11.51 -6.95 1.95
CA VAL A 136 -10.66 -7.27 3.13
C VAL A 136 -10.28 -5.99 3.88
N CYS A 137 -9.82 -4.94 3.18
CA CYS A 137 -9.40 -3.69 3.81
C CYS A 137 -10.57 -2.92 4.47
N ASN A 138 -11.80 -3.09 3.99
CA ASN A 138 -12.99 -2.40 4.46
C ASN A 138 -13.70 -3.12 5.63
N HIS A 139 -13.43 -4.41 5.83
CA HIS A 139 -13.99 -5.24 6.90
C HIS A 139 -13.03 -5.53 8.06
N SER A 140 -11.78 -5.05 7.97
CA SER A 140 -10.74 -5.17 9.01
C SER A 140 -10.59 -3.92 9.87
#